data_AF-A0A3M1DZY2-F1
#
_entry.id   AF-A0A3M1DZY2-F1
#
_cell.length_a   1.000
_cell.length_b   1.000
_cell.length_c   1.000
_cell.angle_alpha   90.00
_cell.angle_beta   90.00
_cell.angle_gamma   90.00
#
_symmetry.space_group_name_H-M   'P 1'
#
loop_
_entity.id
_entity.type
_entity.pdbx_description
1 polymer ?
#
loop_
_entity_poly.entity_id
_entity_poly.type
_entity_poly.pdbx_seq_one_letter_code
_entity_poly.pdbx_strand_id
1 'polypeptide(L)'
;MKRIVVLITALLMLLPLTAAGADVRRELSRQSTLEQVLSSGRLRVGFSTFVPWAMKDKTGQFIGFEIDVARRLAEDIGVEAVFVPTKWSGIIPALLTGKFDIIIGGMGITPQRNLKVNFSRPYEYSGMSILANGKVAPGKSSLEDFNRPEVTVVARIGTTAAAAAKKYLPRASLRLFDDEGQALQELLNGRAAALVASQPFPEFQAIKYKNRLYLPLKGETFTREPIGFAVRKGDPD
;
A
#
# COMPACT_ATOMS: atom_id res chain seq x y z
N MET A 1 -27.97 -55.15 -35.12
CA MET A 1 -26.48 -55.10 -35.01
C MET A 1 -25.90 -53.68 -35.01
N LYS A 2 -26.52 -52.64 -35.59
CA LYS A 2 -25.98 -51.26 -35.61
C LYS A 2 -26.20 -50.40 -34.35
N ARG A 3 -27.03 -50.84 -33.40
CA ARG A 3 -27.31 -50.09 -32.15
C ARG A 3 -26.41 -50.45 -30.97
N ILE A 4 -25.69 -51.58 -31.03
CA ILE A 4 -24.81 -52.05 -29.95
C ILE A 4 -23.40 -51.45 -30.08
N VAL A 5 -22.98 -51.09 -31.29
CA VAL A 5 -21.66 -50.48 -31.56
C VAL A 5 -21.58 -49.02 -31.07
N VAL A 6 -22.71 -48.31 -30.99
CA VAL A 6 -22.75 -46.88 -30.57
C VAL A 6 -22.62 -46.71 -29.05
N LEU A 7 -22.99 -47.73 -28.25
CA LEU A 7 -22.84 -47.65 -26.79
C LEU A 7 -21.41 -47.93 -26.30
N ILE A 8 -20.59 -48.64 -27.08
CA ILE A 8 -19.21 -48.97 -26.70
C ILE A 8 -18.24 -47.82 -27.03
N THR A 9 -18.55 -46.98 -28.02
CA THR A 9 -17.76 -45.77 -28.35
C THR A 9 -18.04 -44.59 -27.42
N ALA A 10 -19.19 -44.54 -26.74
CA ALA A 10 -19.51 -43.48 -25.77
C ALA A 10 -18.88 -43.70 -24.38
N LEU A 11 -18.51 -44.94 -24.05
CA LEU A 11 -17.92 -45.29 -22.74
C LEU A 11 -16.39 -45.15 -22.70
N LEU A 12 -15.74 -44.97 -23.86
CA LEU A 12 -14.29 -44.81 -24.00
C LEU A 12 -13.81 -43.36 -24.02
N MET A 13 -14.70 -42.37 -23.90
CA MET A 13 -14.35 -40.94 -23.76
C MET A 13 -14.46 -40.42 -22.32
N LEU A 14 -14.58 -41.32 -21.35
CA LEU A 14 -14.63 -41.00 -19.92
C LEU A 14 -13.37 -41.55 -19.24
N LEU A 15 -12.23 -40.92 -19.50
CA LEU A 15 -11.10 -40.60 -18.59
C LEU A 15 -9.79 -40.38 -19.41
N PRO A 16 -8.89 -39.44 -19.04
CA PRO A 16 -8.85 -38.68 -17.80
C PRO A 16 -8.72 -37.17 -18.04
N LEU A 17 -9.80 -36.40 -17.85
CA LEU A 17 -9.69 -34.95 -17.63
C LEU A 17 -8.93 -34.63 -16.32
N THR A 18 -8.57 -35.65 -15.53
CA THR A 18 -7.89 -35.55 -14.24
C THR A 18 -6.37 -35.43 -14.36
N ALA A 19 -5.73 -36.00 -15.41
CA ALA A 19 -4.27 -35.96 -15.54
C ALA A 19 -3.76 -34.56 -15.93
N ALA A 20 -4.35 -33.95 -16.97
CA ALA A 20 -4.01 -32.59 -17.37
C ALA A 20 -4.35 -31.54 -16.29
N GLY A 21 -5.42 -31.75 -15.52
CA GLY A 21 -5.76 -30.90 -14.38
C GLY A 21 -4.79 -31.05 -13.20
N ALA A 22 -4.28 -32.25 -12.95
CA ALA A 22 -3.28 -32.51 -11.91
C ALA A 22 -1.91 -31.92 -12.27
N ASP A 23 -1.52 -31.97 -13.55
CA ASP A 23 -0.28 -31.37 -14.03
C ASP A 23 -0.33 -29.83 -13.99
N VAL A 24 -1.45 -29.22 -14.41
CA VAL A 24 -1.66 -27.77 -14.26
C VAL A 24 -1.66 -27.35 -12.78
N ARG A 25 -2.29 -28.14 -11.89
CA ARG A 25 -2.29 -27.86 -10.45
C ARG A 25 -0.90 -28.00 -9.82
N ARG A 26 -0.09 -28.96 -10.26
CA ARG A 26 1.31 -29.13 -9.83
C ARG A 26 2.21 -28.02 -10.35
N GLU A 27 2.03 -27.58 -11.59
CA GLU A 27 2.77 -26.46 -12.19
C GLU A 27 2.46 -25.15 -11.44
N LEU A 28 1.17 -24.88 -11.18
CA LEU A 28 0.72 -23.73 -10.40
C LEU A 28 1.24 -23.77 -8.95
N SER A 29 1.22 -24.94 -8.30
CA SER A 29 1.79 -25.13 -6.96
C SER A 29 3.31 -24.92 -6.93
N ARG A 30 4.06 -25.35 -7.97
CA ARG A 30 5.49 -25.04 -8.10
C ARG A 30 5.79 -23.56 -8.34
N GLN A 31 4.83 -22.83 -8.91
CA GLN A 31 4.93 -21.38 -9.12
C GLN A 31 4.39 -20.56 -7.94
N SER A 32 3.81 -21.20 -6.91
CA SER A 32 3.30 -20.52 -5.72
C SER A 32 4.40 -19.73 -5.02
N THR A 33 4.07 -18.50 -4.65
CA THR A 33 4.92 -17.63 -3.83
C THR A 33 5.11 -18.22 -2.45
N LEU A 34 4.07 -18.85 -1.88
CA LEU A 34 4.17 -19.48 -0.57
C LEU A 34 5.20 -20.62 -0.58
N GLU A 35 5.15 -21.51 -1.56
CA GLU A 35 6.13 -22.60 -1.71
C GLU A 35 7.55 -22.06 -1.90
N GLN A 36 7.73 -20.98 -2.68
CA GLN A 36 9.03 -20.33 -2.84
C GLN A 36 9.55 -19.73 -1.52
N VAL A 37 8.67 -19.11 -0.74
CA VAL A 37 9.00 -18.55 0.58
C VAL A 37 9.38 -19.66 1.57
N LEU A 38 8.61 -20.75 1.62
CA LEU A 38 8.88 -21.90 2.49
C LEU A 38 10.19 -22.60 2.10
N SER A 39 10.40 -22.83 0.81
CA SER A 39 11.62 -23.48 0.29
C SER A 39 12.87 -22.64 0.51
N SER A 40 12.78 -21.31 0.33
CA SER A 40 13.91 -20.40 0.57
C SER A 40 14.14 -20.09 2.04
N GLY A 41 13.15 -20.34 2.90
CA GLY A 41 13.16 -19.93 4.31
C GLY A 41 13.08 -18.42 4.52
N ARG A 42 12.65 -17.65 3.50
CA ARG A 42 12.73 -16.18 3.51
C ARG A 42 11.48 -15.55 2.90
N LEU A 43 10.81 -14.68 3.66
CA LEU A 43 9.73 -13.83 3.17
C LEU A 43 10.29 -12.44 2.82
N ARG A 44 10.38 -12.10 1.52
CA ARG A 44 10.83 -10.76 1.10
C ARG A 44 9.66 -9.79 1.14
N VAL A 45 9.79 -8.76 1.96
CA VAL A 45 8.74 -7.77 2.21
C VAL A 45 9.13 -6.43 1.59
N GLY A 46 8.37 -6.03 0.57
CA GLY A 46 8.47 -4.71 -0.03
C GLY A 46 7.73 -3.67 0.80
N PHE A 47 8.38 -2.56 1.12
CA PHE A 47 7.74 -1.44 1.81
C PHE A 47 8.37 -0.11 1.36
N SER A 48 7.68 0.99 1.62
CA SER A 48 8.23 2.33 1.48
C SER A 48 8.34 2.97 2.86
N THR A 49 9.35 3.81 3.09
CA THR A 49 9.43 4.58 4.33
C THR A 49 8.15 5.39 4.49
N PHE A 50 7.49 5.20 5.63
CA PHE A 50 6.25 5.87 5.99
C PHE A 50 6.22 6.03 7.51
N VAL A 51 6.54 7.20 8.02
CA VAL A 51 6.69 7.41 9.48
C VAL A 51 5.30 7.52 10.13
N PRO A 52 5.05 6.94 11.31
CA PRO A 52 5.90 6.06 12.11
C PRO A 52 5.76 4.55 11.79
N TRP A 53 5.06 4.18 10.70
CA TRP A 53 4.69 2.81 10.35
C TRP A 53 5.84 1.94 9.87
N ALA A 54 6.73 2.52 9.08
CA ALA A 54 7.94 1.87 8.59
C ALA A 54 9.06 2.92 8.47
N MET A 55 10.05 2.83 9.34
CA MET A 55 11.16 3.79 9.41
C MET A 55 12.43 3.12 9.88
N LYS A 56 13.54 3.87 9.88
CA LYS A 56 14.77 3.45 10.54
C LYS A 56 14.88 4.09 11.92
N ASP A 57 15.38 3.33 12.88
CA ASP A 57 15.81 3.85 14.18
C ASP A 57 17.18 4.56 14.06
N LYS A 58 17.75 4.95 15.20
CA LYS A 58 19.09 5.58 15.25
C LYS A 58 20.24 4.62 14.90
N THR A 59 20.02 3.32 15.02
CA THR A 59 21.02 2.29 14.69
C THR A 59 20.96 1.87 13.22
N GLY A 60 19.96 2.35 12.48
CA GLY A 60 19.73 2.04 11.07
C GLY A 60 18.84 0.81 10.84
N GLN A 61 18.32 0.20 11.90
CA GLN A 61 17.39 -0.93 11.85
C GLN A 61 15.99 -0.46 11.49
N PHE A 62 15.26 -1.29 10.73
CA PHE A 62 13.87 -1.03 10.42
C PHE A 62 12.98 -1.29 11.64
N ILE A 63 12.10 -0.33 11.94
CA ILE A 63 11.15 -0.33 13.04
C ILE A 63 9.81 0.28 12.60
N GLY A 64 8.76 0.03 13.38
CA GLY A 64 7.42 0.57 13.18
C GLY A 64 6.38 -0.52 12.98
N PHE A 65 5.11 -0.14 13.03
CA PHE A 65 3.97 -1.06 12.98
C PHE A 65 4.03 -2.04 11.80
N GLU A 66 4.28 -1.56 10.58
CA GLU A 66 4.33 -2.41 9.38
C GLU A 66 5.50 -3.38 9.40
N ILE A 67 6.61 -2.97 10.01
CA ILE A 67 7.79 -3.82 10.18
C ILE A 67 7.48 -4.94 11.18
N ASP A 68 6.80 -4.62 12.28
CA ASP A 68 6.44 -5.59 13.30
C ASP A 68 5.37 -6.57 12.81
N VAL A 69 4.39 -6.09 12.03
CA VAL A 69 3.42 -6.94 11.33
C VAL A 69 4.11 -7.90 10.36
N ALA A 70 5.08 -7.40 9.58
CA ALA A 70 5.84 -8.22 8.65
C ALA A 70 6.71 -9.28 9.34
N ARG A 71 7.37 -8.92 10.45
CA ARG A 71 8.12 -9.88 11.29
C ARG A 71 7.18 -10.96 11.83
N ARG A 72 6.04 -10.55 12.40
CA ARG A 72 5.07 -11.48 12.96
C ARG A 72 4.52 -12.44 11.90
N LEU A 73 4.20 -11.94 10.70
CA LEU A 73 3.76 -12.80 9.61
C LEU A 73 4.82 -13.83 9.22
N ALA A 74 6.09 -13.42 9.13
CA ALA A 74 7.18 -14.33 8.82
C ALA A 74 7.39 -15.38 9.93
N GLU A 75 7.30 -14.99 11.20
CA GLU A 75 7.34 -15.90 12.35
C GLU A 75 6.20 -16.93 12.30
N ASP A 76 4.97 -16.49 12.03
CA ASP A 76 3.79 -17.38 11.95
C ASP A 76 3.93 -18.39 10.78
N ILE A 77 4.63 -18.04 9.70
CA ILE A 77 4.94 -18.91 8.55
C ILE A 77 6.18 -19.80 8.83
N GLY A 78 7.02 -19.45 9.81
CA GLY A 78 8.25 -20.17 10.14
C GLY A 78 9.45 -19.81 9.26
N VAL A 79 9.54 -18.56 8.78
CA VAL A 79 10.59 -18.06 7.86
C VAL A 79 11.20 -16.74 8.33
N GLU A 80 12.33 -16.33 7.75
CA GLU A 80 12.98 -15.04 8.03
C GLU A 80 12.32 -13.89 7.24
N ALA A 81 11.98 -12.79 7.90
CA ALA A 81 11.54 -11.56 7.22
C ALA A 81 12.74 -10.80 6.61
N VAL A 82 12.70 -10.57 5.29
CA VAL A 82 13.72 -9.80 4.56
C VAL A 82 13.12 -8.50 4.04
N PHE A 83 13.56 -7.38 4.60
CA PHE A 83 13.02 -6.06 4.26
C PHE A 83 13.66 -5.46 3.01
N VAL A 84 12.84 -5.16 2.00
CA VAL A 84 13.26 -4.62 0.70
C VAL A 84 12.70 -3.20 0.51
N PRO A 85 13.38 -2.16 1.02
CA PRO A 85 12.91 -0.78 0.88
C PRO A 85 12.80 -0.38 -0.58
N THR A 86 11.65 0.17 -0.96
CA THR A 86 11.31 0.50 -2.35
C THR A 86 10.53 1.82 -2.41
N LYS A 87 10.80 2.63 -3.44
CA LYS A 87 10.05 3.87 -3.68
C LYS A 87 8.59 3.54 -4.01
N TRP A 88 7.65 4.31 -3.45
CA TRP A 88 6.21 4.05 -3.61
C TRP A 88 5.75 4.03 -5.06
N SER A 89 6.24 4.95 -5.89
CA SER A 89 5.89 5.02 -7.32
C SER A 89 6.21 3.75 -8.09
N GLY A 90 7.22 2.98 -7.67
CA GLY A 90 7.65 1.73 -8.29
C GLY A 90 7.29 0.46 -7.51
N ILE A 91 6.55 0.55 -6.40
CA ILE A 91 6.38 -0.59 -5.49
C ILE A 91 5.53 -1.72 -6.10
N ILE A 92 4.44 -1.40 -6.79
CA ILE A 92 3.62 -2.41 -7.47
C ILE A 92 4.38 -3.03 -8.65
N PRO A 93 5.01 -2.26 -9.56
CA PRO A 93 5.87 -2.84 -10.59
C PRO A 93 6.94 -3.79 -10.02
N ALA A 94 7.59 -3.41 -8.91
CA ALA A 94 8.61 -4.24 -8.27
C ALA A 94 8.04 -5.55 -7.68
N LEU A 95 6.81 -5.54 -7.16
CA LEU A 95 6.11 -6.76 -6.75
C LEU A 95 5.88 -7.69 -7.95
N LEU A 96 5.43 -7.12 -9.07
CA LEU A 96 5.10 -7.87 -10.28
C LEU A 96 6.35 -8.47 -10.96
N THR A 97 7.51 -7.84 -10.81
CA THR A 97 8.78 -8.38 -11.31
C THR A 97 9.46 -9.33 -10.33
N GLY A 98 8.83 -9.66 -9.20
CA GLY A 98 9.37 -10.64 -8.24
C GLY A 98 10.52 -10.12 -7.38
N LYS A 99 10.70 -8.80 -7.27
CA LYS A 99 11.72 -8.20 -6.39
C LYS A 99 11.49 -8.58 -4.91
N PHE A 100 10.24 -8.74 -4.53
CA PHE A 100 9.79 -9.20 -3.21
C PHE A 100 8.46 -9.97 -3.36
N ASP A 101 8.06 -10.62 -2.28
CA ASP A 101 6.95 -11.59 -2.28
C ASP A 101 5.63 -10.92 -1.92
N ILE A 102 5.68 -9.95 -1.00
CA ILE A 102 4.52 -9.27 -0.45
C ILE A 102 4.83 -7.79 -0.23
N ILE A 103 3.80 -6.94 -0.32
CA ILE A 103 3.87 -5.55 0.15
C ILE A 103 3.17 -5.45 1.49
N ILE A 104 3.91 -5.01 2.51
CA ILE A 104 3.42 -4.64 3.84
C ILE A 104 3.97 -3.24 4.10
N GLY A 105 3.10 -2.23 4.11
CA GLY A 105 3.52 -0.83 4.11
C GLY A 105 2.38 0.17 3.99
N GLY A 106 1.24 -0.09 4.61
CA GLY A 106 0.12 0.85 4.64
C GLY A 106 -0.59 1.04 3.30
N MET A 107 -0.68 0.00 2.46
CA MET A 107 -1.28 0.13 1.13
C MET A 107 -2.81 0.15 1.19
N GLY A 108 -3.38 1.33 0.94
CA GLY A 108 -4.80 1.49 0.68
C GLY A 108 -5.29 0.64 -0.49
N ILE A 109 -6.35 -0.15 -0.26
CA ILE A 109 -6.97 -0.99 -1.27
C ILE A 109 -7.80 -0.09 -2.19
N THR A 110 -7.45 -0.06 -3.47
CA THR A 110 -8.19 0.72 -4.48
C THR A 110 -8.57 -0.17 -5.66
N PRO A 111 -9.68 0.11 -6.37
CA PRO A 111 -10.05 -0.63 -7.58
C PRO A 111 -8.91 -0.67 -8.61
N GLN A 112 -8.20 0.44 -8.78
CA GLN A 112 -7.09 0.56 -9.73
C GLN A 112 -5.91 -0.38 -9.37
N ARG A 113 -5.59 -0.50 -8.08
CA ARG A 113 -4.56 -1.44 -7.60
C ARG A 113 -5.06 -2.88 -7.69
N ASN A 114 -6.32 -3.15 -7.36
CA ASN A 114 -6.96 -4.48 -7.47
C ASN A 114 -6.96 -5.05 -8.89
N LEU A 115 -6.84 -4.21 -9.93
CA LEU A 115 -6.66 -4.68 -11.31
C LEU A 115 -5.28 -5.30 -11.55
N LYS A 116 -4.28 -5.00 -10.71
CA LYS A 116 -2.87 -5.41 -10.89
C LYS A 116 -2.41 -6.42 -9.84
N VAL A 117 -2.88 -6.29 -8.61
CA VAL A 117 -2.47 -7.11 -7.47
C VAL A 117 -3.70 -7.69 -6.76
N ASN A 118 -3.51 -8.71 -5.93
CA ASN A 118 -4.50 -9.15 -4.97
C ASN A 118 -4.19 -8.53 -3.61
N PHE A 119 -5.22 -8.33 -2.79
CA PHE A 119 -5.07 -7.82 -1.44
C PHE A 119 -5.53 -8.83 -0.40
N SER A 120 -4.89 -8.80 0.76
CA SER A 120 -5.41 -9.47 1.96
C SER A 120 -6.76 -8.88 2.37
N ARG A 121 -7.41 -9.55 3.33
CA ARG A 121 -8.46 -8.88 4.11
C ARG A 121 -7.87 -7.63 4.77
N PRO A 122 -8.63 -6.52 4.86
CA PRO A 122 -8.13 -5.33 5.52
C PRO A 122 -7.75 -5.60 6.98
N TYR A 123 -6.58 -5.17 7.40
CA TYR A 123 -6.14 -5.25 8.80
C TYR A 123 -6.29 -3.92 9.55
N GLU A 124 -6.54 -2.83 8.81
CA GLU A 124 -6.74 -1.49 9.34
C GLU A 124 -7.62 -0.67 8.40
N TYR A 125 -8.18 0.43 8.91
CA TYR A 125 -8.76 1.50 8.11
C TYR A 125 -8.05 2.80 8.45
N SER A 126 -7.49 3.45 7.44
CA SER A 126 -6.87 4.76 7.58
C SER A 126 -7.67 5.81 6.80
N GLY A 127 -7.23 7.07 6.86
CA GLY A 127 -7.87 8.18 6.18
C GLY A 127 -6.92 9.35 6.01
N MET A 128 -7.24 10.23 5.06
CA MET A 128 -6.42 11.40 4.77
C MET A 128 -6.76 12.52 5.75
N SER A 129 -5.72 13.19 6.25
CA SER A 129 -5.84 14.42 7.03
C SER A 129 -4.95 15.51 6.45
N ILE A 130 -5.07 16.71 7.01
CA ILE A 130 -4.29 17.88 6.63
C ILE A 130 -3.33 18.22 7.76
N LEU A 131 -2.06 18.43 7.41
CA LEU A 131 -1.07 19.07 8.25
C LEU A 131 -0.79 20.46 7.70
N ALA A 132 -1.02 21.51 8.48
CA ALA A 132 -0.90 22.90 8.02
C ALA A 132 0.28 23.61 8.67
N ASN A 133 0.87 24.57 7.94
CA ASN A 133 1.89 25.47 8.48
C ASN A 133 1.21 26.66 9.16
N GLY A 134 1.48 26.86 10.46
CA GLY A 134 0.83 27.89 11.26
C GLY A 134 1.13 29.34 10.84
N LYS A 135 2.23 29.58 10.12
CA LYS A 135 2.58 30.92 9.59
C LYS A 135 1.92 31.19 8.24
N VAL A 136 1.81 30.18 7.38
CA VAL A 136 1.26 30.33 6.01
C VAL A 136 -0.27 30.22 6.01
N ALA A 137 -0.82 29.40 6.89
CA ALA A 137 -2.23 29.09 6.99
C ALA A 137 -2.83 29.43 8.37
N PRO A 138 -2.54 30.61 8.97
CA PRO A 138 -3.00 30.90 10.33
C PRO A 138 -4.53 30.82 10.43
N GLY A 139 -5.04 30.15 11.45
CA GLY A 139 -6.47 30.09 11.75
C GLY A 139 -7.34 29.25 10.82
N LYS A 140 -6.79 28.62 9.77
CA LYS A 140 -7.55 27.69 8.93
C LYS A 140 -7.93 26.44 9.72
N SER A 141 -9.20 26.05 9.69
CA SER A 141 -9.73 24.98 10.56
C SER A 141 -10.75 24.06 9.87
N SER A 142 -10.95 24.22 8.56
CA SER A 142 -11.85 23.38 7.76
C SER A 142 -11.17 22.91 6.48
N LEU A 143 -11.75 21.91 5.80
CA LEU A 143 -11.26 21.43 4.51
C LEU A 143 -11.41 22.52 3.43
N GLU A 144 -12.51 23.27 3.50
CA GLU A 144 -12.89 24.36 2.61
C GLU A 144 -11.88 25.52 2.64
N ASP A 145 -11.25 25.78 3.78
CA ASP A 145 -10.21 26.80 3.94
C ASP A 145 -8.98 26.54 3.06
N PHE A 146 -8.73 25.27 2.72
CA PHE A 146 -7.62 24.84 1.89
C PHE A 146 -8.01 24.64 0.42
N ASN A 147 -9.31 24.61 0.09
CA ASN A 147 -9.79 24.46 -1.28
C ASN A 147 -9.95 25.84 -1.95
N ARG A 148 -8.84 26.58 -2.12
CA ARG A 148 -8.82 27.96 -2.62
C ARG A 148 -7.67 28.14 -3.65
N PRO A 149 -7.83 28.95 -4.72
CA PRO A 149 -6.82 29.11 -5.78
C PRO A 149 -5.47 29.62 -5.29
N GLU A 150 -5.46 30.46 -4.26
CA GLU A 150 -4.25 30.99 -3.62
C GLU A 150 -3.55 29.98 -2.70
N VAL A 151 -4.21 28.88 -2.34
CA VAL A 151 -3.67 27.88 -1.43
C VAL A 151 -2.83 26.86 -2.20
N THR A 152 -1.58 26.70 -1.81
CA THR A 152 -0.71 25.61 -2.26
C THR A 152 -0.78 24.44 -1.29
N VAL A 153 -1.12 23.25 -1.80
CA VAL A 153 -1.13 21.97 -1.08
C VAL A 153 -0.07 21.06 -1.65
N VAL A 154 0.58 20.27 -0.80
CA VAL A 154 1.54 19.25 -1.20
C VAL A 154 1.06 17.86 -0.84
N ALA A 155 1.39 16.89 -1.69
CA ALA A 155 1.15 15.47 -1.42
C ALA A 155 2.21 14.63 -2.12
N ARG A 156 2.34 13.37 -1.71
CA ARG A 156 3.24 12.42 -2.37
C ARG A 156 2.60 11.83 -3.63
N ILE A 157 3.33 11.81 -4.74
CA ILE A 157 2.86 11.26 -6.02
C ILE A 157 2.50 9.77 -5.92
N GLY A 158 1.47 9.34 -6.65
CA GLY A 158 1.04 7.93 -6.70
C GLY A 158 0.35 7.41 -5.43
N THR A 159 0.10 8.28 -4.44
CA THR A 159 -0.61 7.94 -3.22
C THR A 159 -2.11 8.22 -3.33
N THR A 160 -2.88 7.60 -2.44
CA THR A 160 -4.29 7.92 -2.21
C THR A 160 -4.47 9.32 -1.64
N ALA A 161 -3.47 9.85 -0.92
CA ALA A 161 -3.42 11.25 -0.47
C ALA A 161 -3.42 12.25 -1.64
N ALA A 162 -2.60 12.01 -2.68
CA ALA A 162 -2.60 12.85 -3.87
C ALA A 162 -3.93 12.77 -4.63
N ALA A 163 -4.56 11.58 -4.70
CA ALA A 163 -5.88 11.44 -5.29
C ALA A 163 -6.96 12.17 -4.49
N ALA A 164 -6.90 12.08 -3.15
CA ALA A 164 -7.81 12.79 -2.26
C ALA A 164 -7.64 14.31 -2.37
N ALA A 165 -6.41 14.82 -2.41
CA ALA A 165 -6.16 16.25 -2.61
C ALA A 165 -6.77 16.74 -3.93
N LYS A 166 -6.58 16.01 -5.04
CA LYS A 166 -7.21 16.35 -6.34
C LYS A 166 -8.74 16.35 -6.28
N LYS A 167 -9.33 15.40 -5.56
CA LYS A 167 -10.79 15.24 -5.48
C LYS A 167 -11.45 16.29 -4.58
N TYR A 168 -10.88 16.54 -3.40
CA TYR A 168 -11.51 17.34 -2.35
C TYR A 168 -11.00 18.78 -2.30
N LEU A 169 -9.81 19.05 -2.84
CA LEU A 169 -9.21 20.39 -2.92
C LEU A 169 -8.97 20.83 -4.39
N PRO A 170 -9.95 20.66 -5.31
CA PRO A 170 -9.72 20.87 -6.74
C PRO A 170 -9.37 22.31 -7.12
N ARG A 171 -9.68 23.29 -6.27
CA ARG A 171 -9.33 24.70 -6.49
C ARG A 171 -7.93 25.04 -6.00
N ALA A 172 -7.31 24.22 -5.15
CA ALA A 172 -5.97 24.46 -4.65
C ALA A 172 -4.89 24.16 -5.69
N SER A 173 -3.75 24.85 -5.60
CA SER A 173 -2.56 24.47 -6.36
C SER A 173 -1.93 23.23 -5.71
N LEU A 174 -2.08 22.06 -6.34
CA LEU A 174 -1.50 20.82 -5.86
C LEU A 174 -0.10 20.60 -6.46
N ARG A 175 0.92 20.52 -5.59
CA ARG A 175 2.28 20.13 -5.95
C ARG A 175 2.57 18.72 -5.45
N LEU A 176 3.18 17.90 -6.30
CA LEU A 176 3.45 16.49 -6.01
C LEU A 176 4.94 16.24 -5.88
N PHE A 177 5.31 15.39 -4.93
CA PHE A 177 6.70 15.02 -4.63
C PHE A 177 6.86 13.50 -4.62
N ASP A 178 8.05 13.02 -4.96
CA ASP A 178 8.37 11.58 -4.96
C ASP A 178 8.44 11.00 -3.55
N ASP A 179 8.89 11.81 -2.60
CA ASP A 179 9.13 11.42 -1.21
C ASP A 179 8.26 12.23 -0.22
N GLU A 180 7.76 11.54 0.80
CA GLU A 180 6.92 12.16 1.85
C GLU A 180 7.70 13.19 2.66
N GLY A 181 8.99 12.92 2.92
CA GLY A 181 9.89 13.83 3.60
C GLY A 181 10.12 15.11 2.80
N GLN A 182 10.25 15.02 1.48
CA GLN A 182 10.34 16.20 0.60
C GLN A 182 9.07 17.05 0.66
N ALA A 183 7.88 16.45 0.57
CA ALA A 183 6.61 17.17 0.73
C ALA A 183 6.52 17.86 2.12
N LEU A 184 6.93 17.18 3.18
CA LEU A 184 6.98 17.76 4.51
C LEU A 184 7.96 18.94 4.60
N GLN A 185 9.11 18.89 3.92
CA GLN A 185 10.06 20.01 3.88
C GLN A 185 9.48 21.24 3.18
N GLU A 186 8.71 21.08 2.10
CA GLU A 186 7.99 22.21 1.48
C GLU A 186 7.05 22.90 2.46
N LEU A 187 6.29 22.10 3.21
CA LEU A 187 5.38 22.61 4.23
C LEU A 187 6.16 23.34 5.34
N LEU A 188 7.21 22.72 5.87
CA LEU A 188 8.04 23.31 6.93
C LEU A 188 8.65 24.64 6.50
N ASN A 189 9.15 24.71 5.26
CA ASN A 189 9.78 25.91 4.70
C ASN A 189 8.78 27.01 4.32
N GLY A 190 7.47 26.77 4.52
CA GLY A 190 6.43 27.74 4.20
C GLY A 190 6.18 27.92 2.70
N ARG A 191 6.66 26.99 1.86
CA ARG A 191 6.41 26.99 0.41
C ARG A 191 5.05 26.41 0.04
N ALA A 192 4.37 25.80 1.02
CA ALA A 192 3.01 25.32 0.93
C ALA A 192 2.25 25.62 2.22
N ALA A 193 0.93 25.75 2.11
CA ALA A 193 0.04 25.99 3.24
C ALA A 193 -0.28 24.69 3.99
N ALA A 194 -0.40 23.58 3.26
CA ALA A 194 -0.83 22.30 3.78
C ALA A 194 -0.16 21.12 3.07
N LEU A 195 0.03 20.03 3.83
CA LEU A 195 0.35 18.70 3.34
C LEU A 195 -0.87 17.79 3.56
N VAL A 196 -1.27 17.06 2.52
CA VAL A 196 -2.27 16.00 2.61
C VAL A 196 -1.54 14.66 2.69
N ALA A 197 -1.81 13.90 3.75
CA ALA A 197 -1.24 12.57 3.97
C ALA A 197 -2.19 11.68 4.78
N SER A 198 -1.91 10.39 4.75
CA SER A 198 -2.65 9.40 5.54
C SER A 198 -2.31 9.55 7.01
N GLN A 199 -3.31 9.44 7.88
CA GLN A 199 -3.06 9.29 9.32
C GLN A 199 -2.23 8.03 9.58
N PRO A 200 -1.40 8.05 10.64
CA PRO A 200 -1.15 9.08 11.65
C PRO A 200 0.04 10.00 11.31
N PHE A 201 0.53 10.02 10.05
CA PHE A 201 1.70 10.84 9.72
C PHE A 201 1.49 12.34 10.02
N PRO A 202 0.37 12.98 9.62
CA PRO A 202 0.06 14.36 10.02
C PRO A 202 0.15 14.58 11.52
N GLU A 203 -0.47 13.71 12.33
CA GLU A 203 -0.48 13.84 13.78
C GLU A 203 0.92 13.73 14.38
N PHE A 204 1.70 12.74 13.95
CA PHE A 204 3.08 12.57 14.40
C PHE A 204 3.94 13.80 14.08
N GLN A 205 3.78 14.40 12.91
CA GLN A 205 4.51 15.61 12.54
C GLN A 205 4.02 16.86 13.28
N ALA A 206 2.73 16.98 13.56
CA ALA A 206 2.18 18.08 14.35
C ALA A 206 2.75 18.06 15.78
N ILE A 207 2.86 16.89 16.40
CA ILE A 207 3.51 16.74 17.72
C ILE A 207 5.00 17.12 17.63
N LYS A 208 5.71 16.57 16.64
CA LYS A 208 7.15 16.82 16.45
C LYS A 208 7.47 18.29 16.20
N TYR A 209 6.61 19.00 15.47
CA TYR A 209 6.81 20.40 15.09
C TYR A 209 5.72 21.32 15.67
N LYS A 210 5.32 21.10 16.92
CA LYS A 210 4.19 21.78 17.60
C LYS A 210 4.17 23.32 17.55
N ASN A 211 5.31 23.97 17.35
CA ASN A 211 5.43 25.42 17.23
C ASN A 211 5.34 25.95 15.78
N ARG A 212 5.21 25.05 14.80
CA ARG A 212 5.24 25.38 13.36
C ARG A 212 4.08 24.76 12.59
N LEU A 213 3.69 23.55 12.95
CA LEU A 213 2.67 22.78 12.25
C LEU A 213 1.51 22.47 13.19
N TYR A 214 0.30 22.39 12.64
CA TYR A 214 -0.91 22.05 13.38
C TYR A 214 -1.87 21.23 12.51
N LEU A 215 -2.88 20.61 13.14
CA LEU A 215 -3.92 19.82 12.49
C LEU A 215 -5.21 20.66 12.37
N PRO A 216 -5.56 21.19 11.19
CA PRO A 216 -6.80 21.96 11.01
C PRO A 216 -8.05 21.13 11.31
N LEU A 217 -7.99 19.84 10.98
CA LEU A 217 -9.11 18.91 11.16
C LEU A 217 -9.09 18.20 12.53
N LYS A 218 -8.29 18.69 13.50
CA LYS A 218 -8.25 18.18 14.88
C LYS A 218 -8.02 16.66 15.01
N GLY A 219 -7.25 16.09 14.08
CA GLY A 219 -6.97 14.64 14.03
C GLY A 219 -7.97 13.83 13.20
N GLU A 220 -9.10 14.42 12.81
CA GLU A 220 -10.09 13.76 11.96
C GLU A 220 -9.58 13.58 10.52
N THR A 221 -10.21 12.64 9.82
CA THR A 221 -9.93 12.33 8.41
C THR A 221 -11.12 12.68 7.53
N PHE A 222 -10.84 13.26 6.36
CA PHE A 222 -11.88 13.59 5.36
C PHE A 222 -12.08 12.47 4.33
N THR A 223 -11.33 11.37 4.48
CA THR A 223 -11.55 10.11 3.77
C THR A 223 -11.44 8.94 4.73
N ARG A 224 -11.82 7.76 4.25
CA ARG A 224 -11.58 6.48 4.90
C ARG A 224 -11.27 5.44 3.84
N GLU A 225 -10.22 4.66 4.03
CA GLU A 225 -9.83 3.58 3.12
C GLU A 225 -9.34 2.35 3.89
N PRO A 226 -9.71 1.15 3.43
CA PRO A 226 -9.17 -0.10 3.98
C PRO A 226 -7.70 -0.26 3.57
N ILE A 227 -6.88 -0.75 4.50
CA ILE A 227 -5.46 -1.04 4.29
C ILE A 227 -5.26 -2.56 4.29
N GLY A 228 -4.51 -3.07 3.31
CA GLY A 228 -4.24 -4.50 3.17
C GLY A 228 -2.84 -4.78 2.62
N PHE A 229 -2.36 -6.00 2.83
CA PHE A 229 -1.15 -6.49 2.18
C PHE A 229 -1.43 -6.70 0.70
N ALA A 230 -0.45 -6.46 -0.16
CA ALA A 230 -0.59 -6.74 -1.58
C ALA A 230 0.33 -7.88 -2.04
N VAL A 231 -0.22 -8.80 -2.80
CA VAL A 231 0.48 -9.96 -3.40
C VAL A 231 0.20 -10.02 -4.90
N ARG A 232 1.01 -10.78 -5.64
CA ARG A 232 0.81 -10.97 -7.08
C ARG A 232 -0.55 -11.63 -7.35
N LYS A 233 -1.11 -11.34 -8.53
CA LYS A 233 -2.27 -12.07 -9.04
C LYS A 233 -1.86 -13.46 -9.51
N GLY A 234 -2.85 -14.37 -9.54
CA GLY A 234 -2.65 -15.73 -10.06
C GLY A 234 -2.07 -16.70 -9.04
N ASP A 235 -1.89 -16.26 -7.80
CA ASP A 235 -1.40 -17.08 -6.70
C ASP A 235 -2.51 -17.19 -5.64
N PRO A 236 -3.21 -18.33 -5.55
CA PRO A 236 -4.32 -18.53 -4.63
C PRO A 236 -3.89 -19.01 -3.23
N ASP A 237 -2.64 -19.45 -3.08
CA ASP A 237 -2.05 -19.95 -1.83
C ASP A 237 -1.48 -18.79 -0.98
#